data_AF-A0A0P0MDD3-F1
#
_entry.id   AF-A0A0P0MDD3-F1
#
_cell.length_a   1.000
_cell.length_b   1.000
_cell.length_c   1.000
_cell.angle_alpha   90.00
_cell.angle_beta   90.00
_cell.angle_gamma   90.00
#
_symmetry.space_group_name_H-M   'P 1'
#
loop_
_entity.id
_entity.type
_entity.pdbx_description
1 polymer ?
#
loop_
_entity_poly.entity_id
_entity_poly.type
_entity_poly.pdbx_seq_one_letter_code
_entity_poly.pdbx_strand_id
1 'polypeptide(L)'
;MPSTFLIEIQSSPVNFAGPVHAAIDVLNMIQTLTFMRDSQSRKKSTRSPALQWKLWTGKNSRQVPDLFFMPGWLAQNGPHLDELITSNTPLRTRLQQVHDHGGLIIAVGNSSPALGYAGLIADGEAVCPWAFIPTFRRLSPDITLRADLMWTQHQRTWTCNSPVLATELVLDALKSTPLAELATATAHVLLPNLDRQQTVQQMMSEASVKIQAAGSVDLARRYIDAHLTEPYNIETLSAAAATSARTLLRHFEATHGVTPLTYLHQQRMNRAKVLLETTYLSIEQVAQACGYTDTGSFRRVFQKMTGGLPALYREQYRLRTSRRRWRQGAVTN
;
A
#
# COMPACT_ATOMS: atom_id res chain seq x y z
N MET A 1 8.06 -11.69 26.14
CA MET A 1 7.13 -10.58 25.79
C MET A 1 7.13 -10.43 24.27
N PRO A 2 6.08 -9.90 23.61
CA PRO A 2 6.30 -9.26 22.31
C PRO A 2 7.25 -8.08 22.55
N SER A 3 8.30 -7.94 21.75
CA SER A 3 9.20 -6.79 21.82
C SER A 3 8.46 -5.52 21.39
N THR A 4 8.83 -4.39 21.99
CA THR A 4 8.52 -3.07 21.47
C THR A 4 9.29 -2.91 20.16
N PHE A 5 8.61 -2.68 19.04
CA PHE A 5 9.28 -2.33 17.80
C PHE A 5 9.56 -0.83 17.83
N LEU A 6 10.84 -0.47 17.92
CA LEU A 6 11.31 0.90 18.10
C LEU A 6 11.83 1.46 16.78
N ILE A 7 11.34 2.64 16.41
CA ILE A 7 11.78 3.35 15.20
C ILE A 7 12.38 4.70 15.57
N GLU A 8 13.54 5.03 15.01
CA GLU A 8 14.12 6.37 15.13
C GLU A 8 14.14 7.05 13.76
N ILE A 9 13.61 8.28 13.71
CA ILE A 9 13.66 9.15 12.54
C ILE A 9 14.70 10.23 12.83
N GLN A 10 15.76 10.31 12.03
CA GLN A 10 16.76 11.37 12.15
C GLN A 10 16.09 12.73 11.97
N SER A 11 16.27 13.63 12.94
CA SER A 11 15.77 15.00 12.92
C SER A 11 16.92 16.00 13.08
N SER A 12 17.02 16.94 12.13
CA SER A 12 18.02 18.00 12.09
C SER A 12 17.43 19.23 11.38
N PRO A 13 17.82 20.48 11.73
CA PRO A 13 17.36 21.68 11.03
C PRO A 13 17.64 21.70 9.53
N VAL A 14 18.65 20.94 9.07
CA VAL A 14 19.00 20.81 7.64
C VAL A 14 18.28 19.66 6.94
N ASN A 15 17.33 18.95 7.56
CA ASN A 15 16.60 17.88 6.87
C ASN A 15 15.61 18.41 5.82
N PHE A 16 15.37 17.64 4.76
CA PHE A 16 14.11 17.76 4.01
C PHE A 16 12.95 17.36 4.93
N ALA A 17 12.04 18.31 5.19
CA ALA A 17 10.90 18.07 6.08
C ALA A 17 9.89 17.04 5.51
N GLY A 18 9.70 17.00 4.19
CA GLY A 18 8.73 16.10 3.54
C GLY A 18 8.92 14.61 3.90
N PRO A 19 10.10 14.02 3.66
CA PRO A 19 10.39 12.63 4.04
C PRO A 19 10.17 12.31 5.53
N VAL A 20 10.43 13.27 6.43
CA VAL A 20 10.20 13.11 7.88
C VAL A 20 8.70 12.97 8.17
N HIS A 21 7.87 13.81 7.56
CA HIS A 21 6.41 13.75 7.74
C HIS A 21 5.82 12.50 7.07
N ALA A 22 6.26 12.16 5.86
CA ALA A 22 5.86 10.92 5.17
C ALA A 22 6.13 9.67 6.01
N ALA A 23 7.32 9.58 6.63
CA ALA A 23 7.63 8.50 7.56
C ALA A 23 6.70 8.52 8.80
N ILE A 24 6.50 9.69 9.41
CA ILE A 24 5.58 9.86 10.55
C ILE A 24 4.15 9.43 10.21
N ASP A 25 3.63 9.76 9.03
CA ASP A 25 2.27 9.41 8.60
C ASP A 25 2.10 7.90 8.36
N VAL A 26 3.12 7.22 7.82
CA VAL A 26 3.15 5.75 7.79
C VAL A 26 3.04 5.16 9.19
N LEU A 27 3.79 5.69 10.17
CA LEU A 27 3.78 5.17 11.54
C LEU A 27 2.48 5.50 12.29
N ASN A 28 1.94 6.71 12.12
CA ASN A 28 0.61 7.13 12.60
C ASN A 28 -0.47 6.18 12.07
N MET A 29 -0.45 5.86 10.78
CA MET A 29 -1.43 4.97 10.16
C MET A 29 -1.26 3.51 10.63
N ILE A 30 -0.04 3.00 10.75
CA ILE A 30 0.22 1.67 11.34
C ILE A 30 -0.27 1.59 12.78
N GLN A 31 -0.04 2.61 13.59
CA GLN A 31 -0.54 2.66 14.97
C GLN A 31 -2.07 2.73 15.02
N THR A 32 -2.68 3.52 14.13
CA THR A 32 -4.15 3.62 13.97
C THR A 32 -4.76 2.28 13.56
N LEU A 33 -4.18 1.57 12.58
CA LEU A 33 -4.58 0.22 12.18
C LEU A 33 -4.40 -0.80 13.31
N THR A 34 -3.33 -0.70 14.10
CA THR A 34 -3.11 -1.53 15.29
C THR A 34 -4.21 -1.29 16.33
N PHE A 35 -4.52 -0.03 16.65
CA PHE A 35 -5.61 0.32 17.55
C PHE A 35 -6.97 -0.11 17.01
N MET A 36 -7.23 -0.03 15.69
CA MET A 36 -8.46 -0.55 15.10
C MET A 36 -8.54 -2.08 15.25
N ARG A 37 -7.47 -2.82 14.91
CA ARG A 37 -7.40 -4.28 15.02
C ARG A 37 -7.67 -4.76 16.44
N ASP A 38 -7.12 -4.07 17.44
CA ASP A 38 -7.34 -4.39 18.86
C ASP A 38 -8.71 -3.89 19.34
N SER A 39 -9.09 -2.62 19.11
CA SER A 39 -10.39 -2.06 19.55
C SER A 39 -11.57 -2.92 19.11
N GLN A 40 -11.41 -3.52 17.93
CA GLN A 40 -12.35 -4.45 17.34
C GLN A 40 -11.99 -5.94 17.56
N SER A 41 -11.05 -6.42 18.39
CA SER A 41 -10.61 -7.85 18.48
C SER A 41 -11.69 -8.93 18.87
N ARG A 42 -11.55 -9.66 19.99
CA ARG A 42 -12.70 -10.12 20.82
C ARG A 42 -12.32 -10.37 22.26
N LYS A 43 -11.49 -11.39 22.49
CA LYS A 43 -10.78 -11.66 23.75
C LYS A 43 -9.95 -10.41 24.15
N LYS A 44 -9.57 -10.26 25.42
CA LYS A 44 -8.52 -9.29 25.81
C LYS A 44 -7.19 -9.77 25.22
N SER A 45 -6.85 -9.31 24.02
CA SER A 45 -5.53 -9.54 23.44
C SER A 45 -4.53 -8.68 24.21
N THR A 46 -3.46 -9.30 24.70
CA THR A 46 -2.32 -8.62 25.35
C THR A 46 -1.12 -8.52 24.40
N ARG A 47 -1.37 -8.62 23.09
CA ARG A 47 -0.36 -8.75 22.03
C ARG A 47 -0.67 -7.90 20.79
N SER A 48 -0.99 -6.63 20.99
CA SER A 48 -0.62 -5.63 19.96
C SER A 48 0.90 -5.46 20.03
N PRO A 49 1.63 -5.35 18.89
CA PRO A 49 3.02 -4.92 18.91
C PRO A 49 3.08 -3.53 19.55
N ALA A 50 3.95 -3.33 20.54
CA ALA A 50 4.18 -2.02 21.10
C ALA A 50 5.04 -1.22 20.10
N LEU A 51 4.40 -0.60 19.11
CA LEU A 51 5.09 0.29 18.18
C LEU A 51 5.40 1.62 18.89
N GLN A 52 6.68 1.97 18.94
CA GLN A 52 7.16 3.26 19.44
C GLN A 52 8.05 3.91 18.39
N TRP A 53 7.93 5.23 18.21
CA TRP A 53 8.87 6.00 17.42
C TRP A 53 9.21 7.33 18.07
N LYS A 54 10.36 7.88 17.70
CA LYS A 54 10.88 9.14 18.24
C LYS A 54 11.83 9.82 17.24
N LEU A 55 11.93 11.14 17.36
CA LEU A 55 12.89 11.93 16.60
C LEU A 55 14.27 11.81 17.24
N TRP A 56 15.24 11.27 16.51
CA TRP A 56 16.65 11.25 16.91
C TRP A 56 17.29 12.61 16.64
N THR A 57 17.92 13.19 17.65
CA THR A 57 18.43 14.58 17.66
C THR A 57 19.92 14.64 18.04
N GLY A 58 20.70 13.63 17.65
CA GLY A 58 22.13 13.51 17.99
C GLY A 58 22.44 13.09 19.44
N LYS A 59 21.46 13.19 20.37
CA LYS A 59 21.64 12.84 21.78
C LYS A 59 21.56 11.32 22.03
N ASN A 60 22.33 10.83 23.01
CA ASN A 60 22.50 9.39 23.32
C ASN A 60 21.21 8.69 23.75
N SER A 61 20.46 8.17 22.77
CA SER A 61 19.34 7.24 22.96
C SER A 61 19.85 5.85 23.37
N ARG A 62 19.62 5.47 24.63
CA ARG A 62 20.13 4.21 25.23
C ARG A 62 19.57 2.93 24.58
N GLN A 63 18.41 3.00 23.95
CA GLN A 63 17.81 1.88 23.21
C GLN A 63 18.19 2.02 21.74
N VAL A 64 18.75 0.98 21.13
CA VAL A 64 18.92 0.89 19.67
C VAL A 64 17.55 0.57 19.04
N PRO A 65 17.15 1.22 17.93
CA PRO A 65 15.91 0.92 17.21
C PRO A 65 16.02 -0.31 16.31
N ASP A 66 14.89 -0.95 16.04
CA ASP A 66 14.71 -1.96 15.00
C ASP A 66 14.73 -1.34 13.58
N LEU A 67 14.44 -0.03 13.46
CA LEU A 67 14.52 0.72 12.19
C LEU A 67 15.01 2.15 12.40
N PHE A 68 16.00 2.59 11.62
CA PHE A 68 16.50 3.97 11.58
C PHE A 68 16.26 4.62 10.21
N PHE A 69 15.55 5.74 10.18
CA PHE A 69 15.20 6.46 8.95
C PHE A 69 15.98 7.78 8.82
N MET A 70 16.71 7.93 7.72
CA MET A 70 17.50 9.10 7.34
C MET A 70 16.83 9.84 6.17
N PRO A 71 16.13 10.97 6.41
CA PRO A 71 15.75 11.86 5.32
C PRO A 71 17.02 12.45 4.69
N GLY A 72 16.92 12.95 3.45
CA GLY A 72 17.99 13.75 2.86
C GLY A 72 18.15 15.11 3.53
N TRP A 73 19.22 15.82 3.19
CA TRP A 73 19.58 17.13 3.76
C TRP A 73 19.60 18.24 2.70
N LEU A 74 19.39 19.47 3.17
CA LEU A 74 19.53 20.74 2.46
C LEU A 74 21.00 21.11 2.19
N ALA A 75 21.81 20.12 1.81
CA ALA A 75 23.21 20.30 1.45
C ALA A 75 23.31 21.15 0.17
N GLN A 76 24.08 22.23 0.23
CA GLN A 76 24.16 23.23 -0.85
C GLN A 76 24.93 22.71 -2.08
N ASN A 77 25.83 21.75 -1.88
CA ASN A 77 26.72 21.17 -2.89
C ASN A 77 27.35 19.87 -2.34
N GLY A 78 28.16 19.18 -3.17
CA GLY A 78 28.90 17.97 -2.77
C GLY A 78 29.81 18.18 -1.55
N PRO A 79 30.73 19.16 -1.54
CA PRO A 79 31.60 19.43 -0.38
C PRO A 79 30.86 19.66 0.95
N HIS A 80 29.76 20.42 0.95
CA HIS A 80 28.91 20.61 2.14
C HIS A 80 28.21 19.29 2.53
N LEU A 81 27.87 18.41 1.59
CA LEU A 81 27.40 17.07 1.92
C LEU A 81 28.50 16.20 2.57
N ASP A 82 29.72 16.23 2.04
CA ASP A 82 30.87 15.54 2.64
C ASP A 82 31.11 16.03 4.08
N GLU A 83 31.01 17.34 4.33
CA GLU A 83 31.10 17.95 5.67
C GLU A 83 29.98 17.48 6.62
N LEU A 84 28.71 17.53 6.18
CA LEU A 84 27.55 17.09 6.96
C LEU A 84 27.60 15.60 7.34
N ILE A 85 28.28 14.78 6.54
CA ILE A 85 28.50 13.36 6.80
C ILE A 85 29.68 13.16 7.75
N THR A 86 30.84 13.74 7.44
CA THR A 86 32.10 13.48 8.13
C THR A 86 32.20 14.13 9.51
N SER A 87 31.58 15.29 9.71
CA SER A 87 31.48 15.93 11.03
C SER A 87 30.52 15.19 11.98
N ASN A 88 29.60 14.39 11.46
CA ASN A 88 28.51 13.78 12.23
C ASN A 88 28.87 12.39 12.76
N THR A 89 29.97 12.30 13.51
CA THR A 89 30.39 11.08 14.23
C THR A 89 29.27 10.42 15.05
N PRO A 90 28.37 11.16 15.75
CA PRO A 90 27.23 10.54 16.45
C PRO A 90 26.28 9.79 15.52
N LEU A 91 26.03 10.29 14.30
CA LEU A 91 25.24 9.58 13.29
C LEU A 91 25.97 8.33 12.81
N ARG A 92 27.26 8.42 12.44
CA ARG A 92 28.05 7.24 12.00
C ARG A 92 28.01 6.11 13.02
N THR A 93 28.31 6.41 14.28
CA THR A 93 28.27 5.44 15.38
C THR A 93 26.85 4.89 15.59
N ARG A 94 25.80 5.71 15.39
CA ARG A 94 24.41 5.25 15.52
C ARG A 94 24.01 4.29 14.41
N LEU A 95 24.40 4.53 13.17
CA LEU A 95 24.10 3.64 12.04
C LEU A 95 24.77 2.28 12.24
N GLN A 96 26.01 2.26 12.71
CA GLN A 96 26.72 1.03 13.07
C GLN A 96 25.98 0.27 14.18
N GLN A 97 25.63 0.94 15.30
CA GLN A 97 24.83 0.33 16.37
C GLN A 97 23.52 -0.32 15.88
N VAL A 98 22.79 0.35 14.97
CA VAL A 98 21.53 -0.18 14.41
C VAL A 98 21.80 -1.41 13.56
N HIS A 99 22.79 -1.35 12.68
CA HIS A 99 23.13 -2.47 11.79
C HIS A 99 23.61 -3.70 12.57
N ASP A 100 24.46 -3.50 13.59
CA ASP A 100 25.02 -4.55 14.44
C ASP A 100 23.96 -5.19 15.35
N HIS A 101 22.94 -4.41 15.75
CA HIS A 101 21.77 -4.93 16.47
C HIS A 101 20.82 -5.77 15.58
N GLY A 102 21.06 -5.80 14.26
CA GLY A 102 20.17 -6.46 13.29
C GLY A 102 19.00 -5.58 12.82
N GLY A 103 18.99 -4.29 13.19
CA GLY A 103 18.00 -3.32 12.76
C GLY A 103 18.16 -2.91 11.29
N LEU A 104 17.08 -2.35 10.74
CA LEU A 104 17.00 -1.86 9.37
C LEU A 104 17.41 -0.38 9.29
N ILE A 105 17.97 0.05 8.17
CA ILE A 105 18.33 1.44 7.92
C ILE A 105 17.78 1.89 6.57
N ILE A 106 17.14 3.05 6.53
CA ILE A 106 16.59 3.64 5.31
C ILE A 106 17.26 4.99 5.08
N ALA A 107 17.86 5.20 3.92
CA ALA A 107 18.41 6.48 3.50
C ALA A 107 17.75 7.00 2.21
N VAL A 108 17.43 8.29 2.20
CA VAL A 108 16.58 8.91 1.19
C VAL A 108 17.30 10.07 0.51
N GLY A 109 17.51 9.94 -0.79
CA GLY A 109 18.18 10.94 -1.60
C GLY A 109 19.66 11.05 -1.25
N ASN A 110 20.08 12.23 -0.78
CA ASN A 110 21.48 12.55 -0.55
C ASN A 110 21.99 12.19 0.85
N SER A 111 21.19 11.56 1.72
CA SER A 111 21.70 10.95 2.96
C SER A 111 22.34 9.58 2.74
N SER A 112 22.04 8.91 1.62
CA SER A 112 22.56 7.57 1.26
C SER A 112 24.10 7.41 1.30
N PRO A 113 24.93 8.38 0.88
CA PRO A 113 26.39 8.28 1.01
C PRO A 113 26.90 8.12 2.45
N ALA A 114 26.11 8.50 3.47
CA ALA A 114 26.48 8.31 4.87
C ALA A 114 26.53 6.83 5.28
N LEU A 115 25.78 5.95 4.59
CA LEU A 115 25.87 4.50 4.76
C LEU A 115 27.23 3.96 4.29
N GLY A 116 27.77 4.54 3.20
CA GLY A 116 29.12 4.29 2.72
C GLY A 116 30.18 4.68 3.75
N TYR A 117 30.09 5.92 4.25
CA TYR A 117 30.97 6.42 5.32
C TYR A 117 30.87 5.64 6.65
N ALA A 118 29.72 5.03 6.92
CA ALA A 118 29.52 4.11 8.05
C ALA A 118 30.05 2.68 7.78
N GLY A 119 30.39 2.34 6.54
CA GLY A 119 30.91 1.02 6.13
C GLY A 119 29.83 -0.05 5.93
N LEU A 120 28.57 0.34 5.71
CA LEU A 120 27.41 -0.56 5.79
C LEU A 120 26.92 -1.13 4.45
N ILE A 121 27.55 -0.73 3.35
CA ILE A 121 27.14 -1.06 1.96
C ILE A 121 28.33 -1.35 1.02
N ALA A 122 29.49 -1.72 1.57
CA ALA A 122 30.62 -2.17 0.74
C ALA A 122 30.22 -3.35 -0.15
N ASP A 123 30.77 -3.41 -1.36
CA ASP A 123 30.46 -4.40 -2.41
C ASP A 123 28.97 -4.51 -2.80
N GLY A 124 28.14 -3.53 -2.41
CA GLY A 124 26.69 -3.56 -2.55
C GLY A 124 26.13 -2.82 -3.77
N GLU A 125 24.80 -2.77 -3.84
CA GLU A 125 24.09 -1.85 -4.72
C GLU A 125 23.51 -0.67 -3.94
N ALA A 126 23.53 0.53 -4.52
CA ALA A 126 22.84 1.69 -3.96
C ALA A 126 22.26 2.62 -5.03
N VAL A 127 21.29 3.45 -4.63
CA VAL A 127 20.67 4.50 -5.44
C VAL A 127 20.86 5.86 -4.75
N CYS A 128 21.18 6.90 -5.52
CA CYS A 128 21.26 8.28 -5.03
C CYS A 128 20.99 9.32 -6.15
N PRO A 129 20.69 10.59 -5.81
CA PRO A 129 20.53 11.64 -6.80
C PRO A 129 21.83 11.89 -7.56
N TRP A 130 21.72 12.08 -8.88
CA TRP A 130 22.85 12.26 -9.80
C TRP A 130 23.89 13.30 -9.32
N ALA A 131 23.43 14.40 -8.72
CA ALA A 131 24.26 15.50 -8.22
C ALA A 131 25.22 15.08 -7.08
N PHE A 132 24.95 13.96 -6.40
CA PHE A 132 25.73 13.47 -5.26
C PHE A 132 26.45 12.14 -5.53
N ILE A 133 26.35 11.59 -6.75
CA ILE A 133 27.16 10.44 -7.21
C ILE A 133 28.67 10.62 -6.93
N PRO A 134 29.29 11.79 -7.16
CA PRO A 134 30.71 11.98 -6.86
C PRO A 134 31.04 11.88 -5.36
N THR A 135 30.16 12.36 -4.49
CA THR A 135 30.29 12.21 -3.03
C THR A 135 30.13 10.75 -2.62
N PHE A 136 29.15 10.04 -3.18
CA PHE A 136 28.95 8.63 -2.91
C PHE A 136 30.20 7.80 -3.26
N ARG A 137 30.75 7.97 -4.47
CA ARG A 137 31.96 7.26 -4.91
C ARG A 137 33.23 7.60 -4.11
N ARG A 138 33.31 8.77 -3.46
CA ARG A 138 34.40 9.09 -2.51
C ARG A 138 34.24 8.36 -1.18
N LEU A 139 33.00 8.24 -0.69
CA LEU A 139 32.69 7.67 0.62
C LEU A 139 32.47 6.15 0.59
N SER A 140 32.29 5.57 -0.59
CA SER A 140 32.26 4.14 -0.86
C SER A 140 32.71 3.91 -2.31
N PRO A 141 34.00 3.58 -2.56
CA PRO A 141 34.51 3.39 -3.92
C PRO A 141 33.90 2.17 -4.62
N ASP A 142 33.65 1.10 -3.86
CA ASP A 142 33.34 -0.26 -4.34
C ASP A 142 31.83 -0.49 -4.55
N ILE A 143 31.01 0.57 -4.45
CA ILE A 143 29.54 0.50 -4.56
C ILE A 143 29.06 0.50 -6.02
N THR A 144 28.15 -0.43 -6.34
CA THR A 144 27.42 -0.43 -7.62
C THR A 144 26.26 0.56 -7.55
N LEU A 145 26.43 1.74 -8.15
CA LEU A 145 25.38 2.76 -8.22
C LEU A 145 24.39 2.47 -9.36
N ARG A 146 23.13 2.21 -9.00
CA ARG A 146 22.03 1.93 -9.92
C ARG A 146 21.28 3.21 -10.26
N ALA A 147 21.31 3.59 -11.54
CA ALA A 147 20.63 4.79 -12.07
C ALA A 147 19.25 4.48 -12.68
N ASP A 148 18.96 3.20 -12.90
CA ASP A 148 17.73 2.65 -13.48
C ASP A 148 16.64 2.32 -12.43
N LEU A 149 16.99 2.38 -11.14
CA LEU A 149 16.11 2.05 -10.02
C LEU A 149 15.66 3.31 -9.26
N MET A 150 14.44 3.26 -8.71
CA MET A 150 13.93 4.30 -7.80
C MET A 150 14.49 4.15 -6.39
N TRP A 151 14.58 2.91 -5.92
CA TRP A 151 15.30 2.50 -4.71
C TRP A 151 15.88 1.09 -4.87
N THR A 152 16.84 0.72 -4.03
CA THR A 152 17.33 -0.66 -3.90
C THR A 152 17.60 -1.00 -2.43
N GLN A 153 17.73 -2.29 -2.15
CA GLN A 153 18.07 -2.84 -0.84
C GLN A 153 19.43 -3.55 -0.92
N HIS A 154 20.33 -3.25 0.01
CA HIS A 154 21.53 -4.06 0.26
C HIS A 154 21.57 -4.49 1.73
N GLN A 155 21.58 -5.81 1.97
CA GLN A 155 21.48 -6.40 3.32
C GLN A 155 20.30 -5.84 4.12
N ARG A 156 20.56 -5.08 5.19
CA ARG A 156 19.56 -4.40 6.04
C ARG A 156 19.42 -2.90 5.74
N THR A 157 19.98 -2.43 4.63
CA THR A 157 19.94 -1.03 4.21
C THR A 157 19.08 -0.83 2.97
N TRP A 158 18.32 0.26 2.93
CA TRP A 158 17.58 0.74 1.76
C TRP A 158 18.13 2.10 1.34
N THR A 159 18.32 2.29 0.04
CA THR A 159 18.72 3.59 -0.54
C THR A 159 17.76 3.99 -1.65
N CYS A 160 17.31 5.24 -1.64
CA CYS A 160 16.33 5.77 -2.58
C CYS A 160 16.83 7.03 -3.29
N ASN A 161 16.47 7.21 -4.56
CA ASN A 161 16.83 8.36 -5.37
C ASN A 161 16.18 9.67 -4.88
N SER A 162 14.91 9.61 -4.47
CA SER A 162 14.05 10.80 -4.37
C SER A 162 13.34 10.94 -3.02
N PRO A 163 13.30 12.16 -2.41
CA PRO A 163 12.56 12.42 -1.18
C PRO A 163 11.04 12.21 -1.31
N VAL A 164 10.46 12.23 -2.52
CA VAL A 164 9.01 12.08 -2.71
C VAL A 164 8.52 10.64 -2.47
N LEU A 165 9.41 9.65 -2.56
CA LEU A 165 9.10 8.21 -2.45
C LEU A 165 9.27 7.67 -1.02
N ALA A 166 9.35 8.56 -0.02
CA ALA A 166 9.59 8.18 1.37
C ALA A 166 8.46 7.30 1.94
N THR A 167 7.21 7.54 1.53
CA THR A 167 6.04 6.75 1.95
C THR A 167 6.16 5.31 1.46
N GLU A 168 6.36 5.12 0.16
CA GLU A 168 6.53 3.83 -0.51
C GLU A 168 7.72 3.06 0.09
N LEU A 169 8.85 3.73 0.28
CA LEU A 169 10.10 3.14 0.77
C LEU A 169 10.00 2.64 2.22
N VAL A 170 9.38 3.41 3.12
CA VAL A 170 9.17 2.97 4.51
C VAL A 170 8.19 1.80 4.54
N LEU A 171 7.13 1.82 3.72
CA LEU A 171 6.20 0.70 3.59
C LEU A 171 6.86 -0.54 3.00
N ASP A 172 7.81 -0.39 2.07
CA ASP A 172 8.56 -1.48 1.45
C ASP A 172 9.51 -2.16 2.45
N ALA A 173 10.36 -1.38 3.11
CA ALA A 173 11.29 -1.89 4.13
C ALA A 173 10.56 -2.59 5.28
N LEU A 174 9.41 -2.06 5.73
CA LEU A 174 8.60 -2.67 6.79
C LEU A 174 8.00 -4.03 6.41
N LYS A 175 7.96 -4.43 5.13
CA LYS A 175 7.58 -5.81 4.71
C LYS A 175 8.56 -6.87 5.22
N SER A 176 9.80 -6.49 5.51
CA SER A 176 10.81 -7.41 6.08
C SER A 176 10.75 -7.52 7.62
N THR A 177 9.75 -6.91 8.26
CA THR A 177 9.62 -6.81 9.72
C THR A 177 8.35 -7.51 10.24
N PRO A 178 8.19 -7.71 11.56
CA PRO A 178 6.92 -8.14 12.17
C PRO A 178 5.71 -7.22 11.88
N LEU A 179 5.91 -6.05 11.27
CA LEU A 179 4.86 -5.11 10.87
C LEU A 179 4.37 -5.30 9.43
N ALA A 180 4.85 -6.30 8.68
CA ALA A 180 4.55 -6.49 7.26
C ALA A 180 3.04 -6.48 6.90
N GLU A 181 2.20 -7.11 7.73
CA GLU A 181 0.73 -7.10 7.55
C GLU A 181 0.15 -5.68 7.69
N LEU A 182 0.64 -4.92 8.67
CA LEU A 182 0.22 -3.54 8.91
C LEU A 182 0.77 -2.58 7.85
N ALA A 183 2.00 -2.78 7.37
CA ALA A 183 2.56 -2.03 6.25
C ALA A 183 1.74 -2.24 4.96
N THR A 184 1.33 -3.48 4.69
CA THR A 184 0.45 -3.81 3.56
C THR A 184 -0.92 -3.11 3.70
N ALA A 185 -1.51 -3.13 4.89
CA ALA A 185 -2.76 -2.44 5.17
C ALA A 185 -2.64 -0.91 5.06
N THR A 186 -1.55 -0.32 5.55
CA THR A 186 -1.27 1.12 5.41
C THR A 186 -1.06 1.52 3.94
N ALA A 187 -0.39 0.69 3.15
CA ALA A 187 -0.19 0.94 1.73
C ALA A 187 -1.52 1.08 0.96
N HIS A 188 -2.55 0.31 1.33
CA HIS A 188 -3.90 0.44 0.76
C HIS A 188 -4.65 1.73 1.15
N VAL A 189 -4.12 2.53 2.09
CA VAL A 189 -4.70 3.81 2.54
C VAL A 189 -3.87 5.00 2.06
N LEU A 190 -2.54 4.92 2.14
CA LEU A 190 -1.65 6.04 1.83
C LEU A 190 -1.18 6.10 0.37
N LEU A 191 -1.15 4.97 -0.36
CA LEU A 191 -0.68 4.94 -1.75
C LEU A 191 -1.85 5.01 -2.73
N PRO A 192 -1.72 5.74 -3.86
CA PRO A 192 -2.76 5.79 -4.88
C PRO A 192 -2.94 4.43 -5.54
N ASN A 193 -4.19 3.98 -5.61
CA ASN A 193 -4.57 2.82 -6.42
C ASN A 193 -5.57 3.29 -7.48
N LEU A 194 -5.05 3.62 -8.67
CA LEU A 194 -5.82 4.24 -9.75
C LEU A 194 -6.98 3.34 -10.20
N ASP A 195 -6.77 2.03 -10.32
CA ASP A 195 -7.80 1.06 -10.72
C ASP A 195 -8.98 1.06 -9.72
N ARG A 196 -8.70 1.07 -8.41
CA ARG A 196 -9.70 1.15 -7.34
C ARG A 196 -10.40 2.52 -7.33
N GLN A 197 -9.67 3.61 -7.57
CA GLN A 197 -10.26 4.95 -7.70
C GLN A 197 -11.20 5.05 -8.90
N GLN A 198 -10.79 4.54 -10.07
CA GLN A 198 -11.63 4.45 -11.27
C GLN A 198 -12.86 3.57 -11.05
N THR A 199 -12.70 2.42 -10.39
CA THR A 199 -13.81 1.52 -10.02
C THR A 199 -14.84 2.22 -9.13
N VAL A 200 -14.40 2.95 -8.11
CA VAL A 200 -15.30 3.74 -7.25
C VAL A 200 -15.94 4.89 -8.02
N GLN A 201 -15.19 5.58 -8.88
CA GLN A 201 -15.71 6.67 -9.70
C GLN A 201 -16.79 6.18 -10.70
N GLN A 202 -16.64 4.99 -11.27
CA GLN A 202 -17.65 4.34 -12.12
C GLN A 202 -18.94 4.11 -11.33
N MET A 203 -18.87 3.44 -10.18
CA MET A 203 -20.01 3.20 -9.28
C MET A 203 -20.70 4.50 -8.82
N MET A 204 -19.96 5.60 -8.64
CA MET A 204 -20.51 6.91 -8.29
C MET A 204 -21.15 7.62 -9.50
N SER A 205 -20.61 7.42 -10.70
CA SER A 205 -21.16 7.98 -11.95
C SER A 205 -22.43 7.27 -12.41
N GLU A 206 -22.56 5.97 -12.14
CA GLU A 206 -23.78 5.19 -12.37
C GLU A 206 -24.95 5.71 -11.53
N ALA A 207 -24.68 6.23 -10.34
CA ALA A 207 -25.67 6.92 -9.49
C ALA A 207 -26.03 8.35 -9.95
N SER A 208 -25.43 8.86 -11.04
CA SER A 208 -25.55 10.27 -11.45
C SER A 208 -25.56 10.50 -12.98
N VAL A 209 -26.13 9.56 -13.74
CA VAL A 209 -26.13 9.59 -15.22
C VAL A 209 -26.98 10.72 -15.81
N LYS A 210 -26.31 11.75 -16.36
CA LYS A 210 -26.87 12.55 -17.47
C LYS A 210 -26.79 11.74 -18.77
N ILE A 211 -27.86 11.77 -19.55
CA ILE A 211 -27.97 11.04 -20.81
C ILE A 211 -27.36 11.87 -21.95
N GLN A 212 -26.34 11.32 -22.60
CA GLN A 212 -25.98 11.60 -24.00
C GLN A 212 -26.18 10.32 -24.82
N ALA A 213 -26.38 10.46 -26.12
CA ALA A 213 -26.75 9.36 -27.01
C ALA A 213 -25.62 8.31 -27.10
N ALA A 214 -25.75 7.24 -26.32
CA ALA A 214 -24.83 6.11 -26.30
C ALA A 214 -25.07 5.19 -27.49
N GLY A 215 -24.00 4.68 -28.10
CA GLY A 215 -24.07 3.58 -29.05
C GLY A 215 -24.50 2.28 -28.36
N SER A 216 -25.01 1.31 -29.12
CA SER A 216 -25.60 0.06 -28.60
C SER A 216 -24.69 -0.73 -27.64
N VAL A 217 -23.37 -0.70 -27.82
CA VAL A 217 -22.41 -1.33 -26.90
C VAL A 217 -22.39 -0.65 -25.53
N ASP A 218 -22.38 0.68 -25.46
CA ASP A 218 -22.39 1.41 -24.19
C ASP A 218 -23.79 1.43 -23.55
N LEU A 219 -24.87 1.37 -24.34
CA LEU A 219 -26.21 1.07 -23.80
C LEU A 219 -26.26 -0.30 -23.12
N ALA A 220 -25.74 -1.35 -23.78
CA ALA A 220 -25.65 -2.69 -23.20
C ALA A 220 -24.78 -2.72 -21.94
N ARG A 221 -23.63 -2.03 -21.95
CA ARG A 221 -22.73 -1.92 -20.80
C ARG A 221 -23.44 -1.27 -19.59
N ARG A 222 -24.02 -0.07 -19.78
CA ARG A 222 -24.81 0.62 -18.75
C ARG A 222 -25.97 -0.23 -18.23
N TYR A 223 -26.64 -0.99 -19.11
CA TYR A 223 -27.71 -1.90 -18.70
C TYR A 223 -27.17 -3.04 -17.82
N ILE A 224 -26.04 -3.65 -18.16
CA ILE A 224 -25.37 -4.66 -17.32
C ILE A 224 -24.99 -4.08 -15.94
N ASP A 225 -24.35 -2.91 -15.93
CA ASP A 225 -23.86 -2.26 -14.70
C ASP A 225 -25.02 -1.86 -13.76
N ALA A 226 -26.17 -1.45 -14.32
CA ALA A 226 -27.39 -1.16 -13.56
C ALA A 226 -28.09 -2.44 -13.04
N HIS A 227 -28.16 -3.51 -13.83
CA HIS A 227 -28.94 -4.73 -13.53
C HIS A 227 -28.05 -5.90 -13.05
N LEU A 228 -26.89 -5.60 -12.42
CA LEU A 228 -25.87 -6.59 -12.03
C LEU A 228 -26.39 -7.77 -11.21
N THR A 229 -27.52 -7.65 -10.51
CA THR A 229 -28.10 -8.71 -9.68
C THR A 229 -29.11 -9.62 -10.40
N GLU A 230 -29.49 -9.32 -11.64
CA GLU A 230 -30.62 -9.98 -12.31
C GLU A 230 -30.22 -11.20 -13.17
N PRO A 231 -31.14 -12.12 -13.52
CA PRO A 231 -30.84 -13.21 -14.43
C PRO A 231 -30.38 -12.70 -15.81
N TYR A 232 -29.25 -13.20 -16.31
CA TYR A 232 -28.75 -12.79 -17.63
C TYR A 232 -29.66 -13.30 -18.75
N ASN A 233 -30.09 -12.40 -19.62
CA ASN A 233 -30.81 -12.70 -20.84
C ASN A 233 -30.27 -11.80 -21.97
N ILE A 234 -29.85 -12.38 -23.10
CA ILE A 234 -29.23 -11.64 -24.21
C ILE A 234 -30.28 -10.91 -25.05
N GLU A 235 -31.52 -11.42 -25.13
CA GLU A 235 -32.63 -10.79 -25.83
C GLU A 235 -33.02 -9.46 -25.14
N THR A 236 -33.29 -9.49 -23.83
CA THR A 236 -33.54 -8.30 -22.98
C THR A 236 -32.40 -7.29 -23.08
N LEU A 237 -31.15 -7.76 -22.95
CA LEU A 237 -29.98 -6.90 -23.08
C LEU A 237 -29.88 -6.25 -24.48
N SER A 238 -30.18 -7.00 -25.55
CA SER A 238 -30.15 -6.50 -26.92
C SER A 238 -31.27 -5.49 -27.21
N ALA A 239 -32.46 -5.70 -26.63
CA ALA A 239 -33.57 -4.76 -26.67
C ALA A 239 -33.23 -3.44 -25.95
N ALA A 240 -32.67 -3.52 -24.73
CA ALA A 240 -32.18 -2.34 -24.00
C ALA A 240 -31.04 -1.61 -24.74
N ALA A 241 -30.28 -2.33 -25.55
CA ALA A 241 -29.22 -1.82 -26.41
C ALA A 241 -29.68 -1.39 -27.82
N ALA A 242 -30.98 -1.42 -28.11
CA ALA A 242 -31.59 -1.08 -29.41
C ALA A 242 -30.93 -1.79 -30.62
N THR A 243 -30.61 -3.08 -30.49
CA THR A 243 -29.89 -3.87 -31.51
C THR A 243 -30.27 -5.34 -31.47
N SER A 244 -29.84 -6.15 -32.44
CA SER A 244 -30.03 -7.61 -32.38
C SER A 244 -28.96 -8.28 -31.50
N ALA A 245 -29.31 -9.40 -30.86
CA ALA A 245 -28.39 -10.21 -30.07
C ALA A 245 -27.09 -10.56 -30.82
N ARG A 246 -27.17 -10.98 -32.09
CA ARG A 246 -26.02 -11.28 -32.94
C ARG A 246 -25.11 -10.07 -33.16
N THR A 247 -25.71 -8.90 -33.41
CA THR A 247 -24.97 -7.65 -33.59
C THR A 247 -24.32 -7.23 -32.27
N LEU A 248 -25.05 -7.29 -31.16
CA LEU A 248 -24.52 -6.94 -29.85
C LEU A 248 -23.33 -7.80 -29.45
N LEU A 249 -23.44 -9.14 -29.52
CA LEU A 249 -22.36 -10.05 -29.15
C LEU A 249 -21.08 -9.70 -29.91
N ARG A 250 -21.15 -9.58 -31.24
CA ARG A 250 -19.99 -9.25 -32.08
C ARG A 250 -19.37 -7.90 -31.75
N HIS A 251 -20.17 -6.85 -31.60
CA HIS A 251 -19.64 -5.49 -31.37
C HIS A 251 -19.17 -5.26 -29.94
N PHE A 252 -19.82 -5.87 -28.95
CA PHE A 252 -19.39 -5.82 -27.55
C PHE A 252 -18.06 -6.57 -27.36
N GLU A 253 -17.92 -7.76 -27.95
CA GLU A 253 -16.67 -8.52 -27.91
C GLU A 253 -15.54 -7.81 -28.68
N ALA A 254 -15.83 -7.19 -29.83
CA ALA A 254 -14.85 -6.37 -30.56
C ALA A 254 -14.44 -5.07 -29.81
N THR A 255 -15.27 -4.55 -28.91
CA THR A 255 -15.00 -3.31 -28.15
C THR A 255 -14.33 -3.60 -26.79
N HIS A 256 -14.74 -4.67 -26.11
CA HIS A 256 -14.30 -4.98 -24.73
C HIS A 256 -13.42 -6.24 -24.62
N GLY A 257 -13.15 -6.94 -25.73
CA GLY A 257 -12.34 -8.17 -25.75
C GLY A 257 -13.01 -9.39 -25.08
N VAL A 258 -14.26 -9.26 -24.64
CA VAL A 258 -15.03 -10.30 -23.92
C VAL A 258 -16.51 -10.22 -24.28
N THR A 259 -17.22 -11.34 -24.18
CA THR A 259 -18.69 -11.37 -24.36
C THR A 259 -19.42 -10.61 -23.22
N PRO A 260 -20.65 -10.09 -23.44
CA PRO A 260 -21.41 -9.38 -22.41
C PRO A 260 -21.70 -10.21 -21.15
N LEU A 261 -21.88 -11.53 -21.29
CA LEU A 261 -22.03 -12.46 -20.16
C LEU A 261 -20.72 -12.55 -19.35
N THR A 262 -19.57 -12.62 -20.02
CA THR A 262 -18.26 -12.61 -19.35
C THR A 262 -18.02 -11.30 -18.61
N TYR A 263 -18.40 -10.17 -19.20
CA TYR A 263 -18.34 -8.85 -18.56
C TYR A 263 -19.24 -8.76 -17.31
N LEU A 264 -20.49 -9.22 -17.39
CA LEU A 264 -21.38 -9.34 -16.23
C LEU A 264 -20.74 -10.20 -15.12
N HIS A 265 -20.13 -11.34 -15.46
CA HIS A 265 -19.43 -12.15 -14.46
C HIS A 265 -18.23 -11.41 -13.85
N GLN A 266 -17.45 -10.66 -14.63
CA GLN A 266 -16.33 -9.85 -14.12
C GLN A 266 -16.82 -8.80 -13.11
N GLN A 267 -17.85 -8.01 -13.46
CA GLN A 267 -18.40 -6.98 -12.56
C GLN A 267 -19.01 -7.58 -11.29
N ARG A 268 -19.70 -8.72 -11.42
CA ARG A 268 -20.17 -9.50 -10.26
C ARG A 268 -19.03 -9.97 -9.35
N MET A 269 -17.89 -10.39 -9.91
CA MET A 269 -16.73 -10.78 -9.10
C MET A 269 -16.06 -9.58 -8.43
N ASN A 270 -15.98 -8.43 -9.10
CA ASN A 270 -15.45 -7.19 -8.52
C ASN A 270 -16.33 -6.72 -7.34
N ARG A 271 -17.64 -6.69 -7.52
CA ARG A 271 -18.64 -6.45 -6.46
C ARG A 271 -18.51 -7.47 -5.32
N ALA A 272 -18.30 -8.74 -5.63
CA ALA A 272 -18.10 -9.79 -4.63
C ALA A 272 -16.83 -9.59 -3.81
N LYS A 273 -15.69 -9.24 -4.44
CA LYS A 273 -14.43 -8.91 -3.72
C LYS A 273 -14.64 -7.80 -2.71
N VAL A 274 -15.25 -6.67 -3.14
CA VAL A 274 -15.58 -5.55 -2.25
C VAL A 274 -16.47 -6.00 -1.09
N LEU A 275 -17.50 -6.82 -1.32
CA LEU A 275 -18.35 -7.34 -0.25
C LEU A 275 -17.66 -8.37 0.67
N LEU A 276 -16.68 -9.13 0.17
CA LEU A 276 -15.87 -10.06 0.97
C LEU A 276 -14.91 -9.30 1.91
N GLU A 277 -14.29 -8.23 1.41
CA GLU A 277 -13.36 -7.33 2.10
C GLU A 277 -14.06 -6.45 3.16
N THR A 278 -15.19 -5.83 2.77
CA THR A 278 -15.77 -4.68 3.50
C THR A 278 -16.99 -5.02 4.35
N THR A 279 -17.51 -6.25 4.37
CA THR A 279 -18.75 -6.61 5.10
C THR A 279 -18.60 -7.82 6.04
N TYR A 280 -19.68 -8.16 6.76
CA TYR A 280 -19.81 -9.40 7.55
C TYR A 280 -20.78 -10.42 6.92
N LEU A 281 -21.25 -10.20 5.69
CA LEU A 281 -22.20 -11.09 5.02
C LEU A 281 -21.66 -12.51 4.87
N SER A 282 -22.49 -13.55 4.99
CA SER A 282 -22.08 -14.93 4.67
C SER A 282 -21.64 -15.05 3.20
N ILE A 283 -20.90 -16.11 2.84
CA ILE A 283 -20.49 -16.32 1.42
C ILE A 283 -21.71 -16.47 0.50
N GLU A 284 -22.81 -16.99 1.04
CA GLU A 284 -24.12 -17.10 0.39
C GLU A 284 -24.83 -15.75 0.25
N GLN A 285 -24.82 -14.92 1.28
CA GLN A 285 -25.35 -13.55 1.20
C GLN A 285 -24.55 -12.67 0.23
N VAL A 286 -23.22 -12.88 0.11
CA VAL A 286 -22.40 -12.25 -0.93
C VAL A 286 -22.79 -12.76 -2.32
N ALA A 287 -23.00 -14.07 -2.49
CA ALA A 287 -23.45 -14.65 -3.75
C ALA A 287 -24.79 -14.03 -4.22
N GLN A 288 -25.79 -13.96 -3.32
CA GLN A 288 -27.08 -13.33 -3.57
C GLN A 288 -26.95 -11.83 -3.90
N ALA A 289 -26.16 -11.08 -3.12
CA ALA A 289 -25.89 -9.66 -3.35
C ALA A 289 -25.12 -9.37 -4.67
N CYS A 290 -24.62 -10.40 -5.33
CA CYS A 290 -23.98 -10.39 -6.65
C CYS A 290 -24.79 -11.15 -7.73
N GLY A 291 -26.08 -11.43 -7.51
CA GLY A 291 -26.98 -12.01 -8.51
C GLY A 291 -26.82 -13.52 -8.75
N TYR A 292 -26.26 -14.27 -7.79
CA TYR A 292 -26.22 -15.73 -7.84
C TYR A 292 -27.25 -16.34 -6.88
N THR A 293 -28.17 -17.14 -7.42
CA THR A 293 -29.09 -17.97 -6.65
C THR A 293 -28.38 -19.17 -6.01
N ASP A 294 -27.40 -19.75 -6.70
CA ASP A 294 -26.58 -20.86 -6.22
C ASP A 294 -25.17 -20.42 -5.76
N THR A 295 -24.89 -20.66 -4.47
CA THR A 295 -23.59 -20.40 -3.85
C THR A 295 -22.47 -21.31 -4.39
N GLY A 296 -22.79 -22.53 -4.86
CA GLY A 296 -21.83 -23.45 -5.48
C GLY A 296 -21.30 -22.91 -6.81
N SER A 297 -22.20 -22.42 -7.66
CA SER A 297 -21.88 -21.75 -8.93
C SER A 297 -21.12 -20.44 -8.71
N PHE A 298 -21.53 -19.62 -7.73
CA PHE A 298 -20.74 -18.45 -7.32
C PHE A 298 -19.29 -18.83 -6.96
N ARG A 299 -19.08 -19.85 -6.10
CA ARG A 299 -17.74 -20.30 -5.70
C ARG A 299 -16.90 -20.76 -6.90
N ARG A 300 -17.49 -21.53 -7.83
CA ARG A 300 -16.80 -22.01 -9.05
C ARG A 300 -16.37 -20.85 -9.97
N VAL A 301 -17.27 -19.88 -10.21
CA VAL A 301 -16.96 -18.70 -11.03
C VAL A 301 -15.90 -17.84 -10.35
N PHE A 302 -16.04 -17.57 -9.05
CA PHE A 302 -15.06 -16.80 -8.28
C PHE A 302 -13.68 -17.43 -8.29
N GLN A 303 -13.57 -18.76 -8.07
CA GLN A 303 -12.29 -19.46 -8.12
C GLN A 303 -11.67 -19.41 -9.52
N LYS A 304 -12.46 -19.62 -10.58
CA LYS A 304 -11.99 -19.53 -11.98
C LYS A 304 -11.48 -18.12 -12.34
N MET A 305 -12.08 -17.07 -11.79
CA MET A 305 -11.80 -15.67 -12.16
C MET A 305 -10.87 -14.92 -11.20
N THR A 306 -10.50 -15.52 -10.06
CA THR A 306 -9.62 -14.89 -9.05
C THR A 306 -8.46 -15.77 -8.60
N GLY A 307 -8.44 -17.06 -8.99
CA GLY A 307 -7.44 -18.05 -8.55
C GLY A 307 -7.66 -18.58 -7.13
N GLY A 308 -8.53 -17.97 -6.32
CA GLY A 308 -8.74 -18.32 -4.91
C GLY A 308 -10.20 -18.62 -4.56
N LEU A 309 -10.42 -19.33 -3.44
CA LEU A 309 -11.77 -19.54 -2.90
C LEU A 309 -12.28 -18.28 -2.18
N PRO A 310 -13.57 -17.91 -2.27
CA PRO A 310 -14.12 -16.72 -1.61
C PRO A 310 -13.82 -16.59 -0.12
N ALA A 311 -13.76 -17.73 0.59
CA ALA A 311 -13.41 -17.76 2.02
C ALA A 311 -11.94 -17.46 2.29
N LEU A 312 -11.02 -17.94 1.44
CA LEU A 312 -9.58 -17.65 1.56
C LEU A 312 -9.30 -16.20 1.17
N TYR A 313 -9.91 -15.72 0.08
CA TYR A 313 -9.86 -14.31 -0.32
C TYR A 313 -10.34 -13.39 0.82
N ARG A 314 -11.45 -13.74 1.47
CA ARG A 314 -11.94 -12.99 2.63
C ARG A 314 -10.95 -12.93 3.77
N GLU A 315 -10.32 -14.05 4.18
CA GLU A 315 -9.36 -14.02 5.28
C GLU A 315 -8.07 -13.28 4.91
N GLN A 316 -7.64 -13.36 3.64
CA GLN A 316 -6.45 -12.65 3.13
C GLN A 316 -6.63 -11.13 3.10
N TYR A 317 -7.82 -10.63 2.76
CA TYR A 317 -8.11 -9.20 2.60
C TYR A 317 -9.09 -8.65 3.64
N ARG A 318 -9.06 -9.20 4.87
CA ARG A 318 -10.04 -8.93 5.92
C ARG A 318 -9.78 -7.63 6.67
N LEU A 319 -10.39 -6.52 6.25
CA LEU A 319 -10.33 -5.22 6.97
C LEU A 319 -11.18 -5.18 8.26
N ARG A 320 -11.42 -6.32 8.92
CA ARG A 320 -12.48 -6.48 9.94
C ARG A 320 -12.18 -7.47 11.06
N THR A 321 -12.72 -7.18 12.24
CA THR A 321 -12.43 -7.86 13.51
C THR A 321 -13.62 -7.62 14.49
N SER A 322 -13.88 -8.51 15.48
CA SER A 322 -15.23 -8.75 16.06
C SER A 322 -15.71 -8.18 17.45
N ARG A 323 -15.02 -7.29 18.20
CA ARG A 323 -15.45 -6.72 19.51
C ARG A 323 -16.68 -5.80 19.36
N ARG A 324 -17.50 -5.75 20.43
CA ARG A 324 -18.70 -4.91 20.58
C ARG A 324 -18.47 -3.40 20.79
N ARG A 325 -17.22 -2.89 20.73
CA ARG A 325 -16.83 -1.67 21.47
C ARG A 325 -17.17 -0.32 20.82
N TRP A 326 -17.75 -0.30 19.63
CA TRP A 326 -18.16 0.93 18.91
C TRP A 326 -19.70 1.02 18.75
N ARG A 327 -20.42 1.04 19.86
CA ARG A 327 -21.63 1.86 19.95
C ARG A 327 -21.20 3.19 20.54
N GLN A 328 -21.67 4.31 19.98
CA GLN A 328 -21.37 5.64 20.50
C GLN A 328 -21.78 5.75 21.97
N GLY A 329 -21.05 6.57 22.74
CA GLY A 329 -21.53 6.96 24.06
C GLY A 329 -22.85 7.70 23.93
N ALA A 330 -23.80 7.42 24.82
CA ALA A 330 -24.93 8.31 25.00
C ALA A 330 -24.39 9.65 25.49
N VAL A 331 -24.69 10.74 24.78
CA VAL A 331 -24.44 12.09 25.28
C VAL A 331 -25.50 12.37 26.33
N THR A 332 -25.04 12.64 27.55
CA THR A 332 -25.85 13.18 28.65
C THR A 332 -25.10 14.38 29.22
N ASN A 333 -25.80 15.51 29.32
CA ASN A 333 -25.33 16.70 30.03
C ASN A 333 -25.17 16.43 31.54
#